data_AF-A0A517ZKL7-F1
#
_entry.id   AF-A0A517ZKL7-F1
#
_cell.length_a   1.000
_cell.length_b   1.000
_cell.length_c   1.000
_cell.angle_alpha   90.00
_cell.angle_beta   90.00
_cell.angle_gamma   90.00
#
_symmetry.space_group_name_H-M   'P 1'
#
loop_
_entity.id
_entity.type
_entity.pdbx_description
1 polymer ?
#
loop_
_entity_poly.entity_id
_entity_poly.type
_entity_poly.pdbx_seq_one_letter_code
_entity_poly.pdbx_strand_id
1 'polypeptide(L)'
;MQERKGFGMERLRNCFVALFLIIGLVAPQIVKAGDSVKAAISPPDVYEHVRLLRTEIEYVRKYIGRPQEARAEIAVSDAEPREVFFQALTLFRKANRLSFELTRTRAEELLSPNDELKPRHVYEAVDHALQRIRSIKSKLNLKQQFTKQPPDITKTPTDVYRSIVQANRQLNLMLDQQFSPSDVYQQLTLAIAYAERLMEQYPELDSTIPDPPKFEANKMPRDVYQRLQGCYSSVQIIIEQNGKQSLTLGAMSEEELNQVSPSDVYDIASLLVSELAYLHREGPNAPPPHQAYYPGRKFPADCYQRAGILEQQFDRLARQRPAN
;
A
#
# COMPACT_ATOMS: atom_id res chain seq x y z
N MET A 1 29.59 -56.72 31.40
CA MET A 1 30.21 -57.97 30.92
C MET A 1 29.09 -59.01 30.82
N GLN A 2 28.91 -59.62 29.64
CA GLN A 2 28.03 -60.77 29.33
C GLN A 2 26.52 -60.50 29.44
N GLU A 3 25.72 -60.37 28.37
CA GLU A 3 25.57 -61.15 27.13
C GLU A 3 25.16 -62.62 27.37
N ARG A 4 23.93 -63.00 26.95
CA ARG A 4 23.56 -64.20 26.16
C ARG A 4 22.03 -64.42 26.14
N LYS A 5 21.43 -64.47 24.95
CA LYS A 5 21.02 -65.68 24.16
C LYS A 5 19.95 -66.49 24.90
N GLY A 6 18.80 -66.87 24.33
CA GLY A 6 18.43 -67.19 22.96
C GLY A 6 17.52 -68.45 23.00
N PHE A 7 16.98 -68.86 21.86
CA PHE A 7 16.20 -70.10 21.60
C PHE A 7 14.74 -70.12 22.15
N GLY A 8 13.71 -70.57 21.43
CA GLY A 8 13.61 -71.31 20.16
C GLY A 8 12.58 -72.45 20.31
N MET A 9 11.79 -72.68 19.24
CA MET A 9 10.92 -73.85 18.89
C MET A 9 9.46 -73.47 18.65
N GLU A 10 8.91 -73.45 17.43
CA GLU A 10 8.74 -74.48 16.38
C GLU A 10 7.45 -75.31 16.54
N ARG A 11 6.73 -75.49 15.40
CA ARG A 11 5.65 -76.44 15.06
C ARG A 11 4.21 -75.94 15.27
N LEU A 12 3.20 -76.17 14.42
CA LEU A 12 2.92 -77.23 13.44
C LEU A 12 2.00 -76.76 12.26
N ARG A 13 2.21 -77.41 11.10
CA ARG A 13 1.25 -78.04 10.16
C ARG A 13 0.25 -77.24 9.29
N ASN A 14 0.52 -77.40 7.98
CA ASN A 14 -0.28 -78.06 6.93
C ASN A 14 -1.51 -77.38 6.28
N CYS A 15 -1.36 -77.26 4.96
CA CYS A 15 -2.29 -77.62 3.89
C CYS A 15 -3.70 -77.01 3.91
N PHE A 16 -3.91 -76.02 3.03
CA PHE A 16 -5.03 -76.07 2.09
C PHE A 16 -4.70 -75.24 0.85
N VAL A 17 -4.62 -75.91 -0.30
CA VAL A 17 -4.64 -75.31 -1.62
C VAL A 17 -6.08 -74.91 -1.90
N ALA A 18 -6.36 -73.62 -2.04
CA ALA A 18 -7.62 -73.10 -2.54
C ALA A 18 -7.35 -71.98 -3.54
N LEU A 19 -7.66 -72.32 -4.79
CA LEU A 19 -7.69 -71.50 -5.98
C LEU A 19 -8.63 -70.29 -5.77
N PHE A 20 -8.08 -69.10 -5.56
CA PHE A 20 -8.86 -67.86 -5.48
C PHE A 20 -8.78 -67.08 -6.80
N LEU A 21 -9.97 -66.93 -7.41
CA LEU A 21 -10.29 -65.97 -8.46
C LEU A 21 -9.75 -64.57 -8.10
N ILE A 22 -8.90 -64.00 -8.96
CA ILE A 22 -8.55 -62.57 -8.92
C ILE A 22 -9.75 -61.80 -9.49
N ILE A 23 -10.74 -61.50 -8.66
CA ILE A 23 -11.64 -60.38 -8.90
C ILE A 23 -10.90 -59.15 -8.39
N GLY A 24 -10.40 -58.34 -9.33
CA GLY A 24 -9.79 -57.05 -9.02
C GLY A 24 -10.80 -56.17 -8.30
N LEU A 25 -10.73 -56.14 -6.98
CA LEU A 25 -11.32 -55.10 -6.15
C LEU A 25 -10.56 -53.81 -6.47
N VAL A 26 -11.05 -53.06 -7.46
CA VAL A 26 -10.71 -51.64 -7.58
C VAL A 26 -11.33 -50.98 -6.36
N ALA A 27 -10.55 -50.84 -5.29
CA ALA A 27 -10.92 -49.99 -4.19
C ALA A 27 -11.24 -48.60 -4.78
N PRO A 28 -12.43 -48.02 -4.51
CA PRO A 28 -12.68 -46.65 -4.89
C PRO A 28 -11.61 -45.82 -4.20
N GLN A 29 -10.70 -45.24 -4.99
CA GLN A 29 -9.84 -44.20 -4.48
C GLN A 29 -10.75 -43.08 -4.02
N ILE A 30 -10.89 -42.96 -2.70
CA ILE A 30 -11.40 -41.76 -2.07
C ILE A 30 -10.40 -40.67 -2.45
N VAL A 31 -10.69 -39.99 -3.56
CA VAL A 31 -10.04 -38.75 -3.94
C VAL A 31 -10.30 -37.82 -2.75
N LYS A 32 -9.27 -37.62 -1.93
CA LYS A 32 -9.32 -36.65 -0.84
C LYS A 32 -9.79 -35.34 -1.45
N ALA A 33 -10.95 -34.88 -1.00
CA ALA A 33 -11.55 -33.64 -1.43
C ALA A 33 -10.52 -32.53 -1.36
N GLY A 34 -10.19 -32.06 -2.56
CA GLY A 34 -9.41 -30.90 -2.96
C GLY A 34 -8.63 -30.16 -1.89
N ASP A 35 -7.33 -30.03 -2.14
CA ASP A 35 -6.67 -28.74 -2.01
C ASP A 35 -7.58 -27.70 -2.69
N SER A 36 -8.40 -27.02 -1.89
CA SER A 36 -9.15 -25.87 -2.36
C SER A 36 -8.11 -24.87 -2.82
N VAL A 37 -7.93 -24.74 -4.13
CA VAL A 37 -7.17 -23.65 -4.74
C VAL A 37 -7.74 -22.40 -4.10
N LYS A 38 -7.00 -21.80 -3.16
CA LYS A 38 -7.45 -20.58 -2.48
C LYS A 38 -7.78 -19.60 -3.59
N ALA A 39 -9.05 -19.23 -3.69
CA ALA A 39 -9.51 -18.33 -4.74
C ALA A 39 -8.59 -17.11 -4.76
N ALA A 40 -8.12 -16.74 -5.95
CA ALA A 40 -7.22 -15.60 -6.09
C ALA A 40 -7.91 -14.34 -5.58
N ILE A 41 -7.24 -13.60 -4.70
CA ILE A 41 -7.76 -12.34 -4.15
C ILE A 41 -7.99 -11.35 -5.30
N SER A 42 -9.20 -10.80 -5.38
CA SER A 42 -9.66 -9.87 -6.41
C SER A 42 -9.95 -8.47 -5.82
N PRO A 43 -10.11 -7.41 -6.64
CA PRO A 43 -10.47 -6.07 -6.13
C PRO A 43 -11.75 -6.05 -5.25
N PRO A 44 -12.84 -6.78 -5.57
CA PRO A 44 -13.97 -6.98 -4.67
C PRO A 44 -13.60 -7.49 -3.26
N ASP A 45 -12.68 -8.44 -3.18
CA ASP A 45 -12.22 -8.98 -1.89
C ASP A 45 -11.51 -7.91 -1.06
N VAL A 46 -10.69 -7.10 -1.72
CA VAL A 46 -9.96 -6.00 -1.08
C VAL A 46 -10.94 -4.92 -0.63
N TYR A 47 -11.89 -4.53 -1.48
CA TYR A 47 -12.89 -3.52 -1.15
C TYR A 47 -13.66 -3.88 0.12
N GLU A 48 -14.15 -5.11 0.22
CA GLU A 48 -14.85 -5.58 1.42
C GLU A 48 -13.95 -5.63 2.65
N HIS A 49 -12.65 -5.89 2.47
CA HIS A 49 -11.68 -5.86 3.57
C HIS A 49 -11.44 -4.43 4.07
N VAL A 50 -11.35 -3.45 3.16
CA VAL A 50 -11.27 -2.03 3.50
C VAL A 50 -12.57 -1.58 4.18
N ARG A 51 -13.75 -2.04 3.74
CA ARG A 51 -15.03 -1.72 4.38
C ARG A 51 -15.12 -2.25 5.82
N LEU A 52 -14.62 -3.47 6.06
CA LEU A 52 -14.48 -4.03 7.41
C LEU A 52 -13.56 -3.14 8.27
N LEU A 53 -12.39 -2.78 7.75
CA LEU A 53 -11.46 -1.86 8.43
C LEU A 53 -12.12 -0.51 8.75
N ARG A 54 -12.85 0.10 7.81
CA ARG A 54 -13.57 1.37 8.04
C ARG A 54 -14.60 1.25 9.16
N THR A 55 -15.31 0.12 9.23
CA THR A 55 -16.29 -0.15 10.31
C THR A 55 -15.58 -0.24 11.68
N GLU A 56 -14.43 -0.91 11.73
CA GLU A 56 -13.60 -1.03 12.93
C GLU A 56 -13.03 0.33 13.37
N ILE A 57 -12.56 1.15 12.42
CA ILE A 57 -12.09 2.52 12.65
C ILE A 57 -13.22 3.37 13.22
N GLU A 58 -14.42 3.32 12.64
CA GLU A 58 -15.56 4.11 13.08
C GLU A 58 -15.99 3.78 14.52
N TYR A 59 -15.90 2.50 14.89
CA TYR A 59 -16.18 2.07 16.26
C TYR A 59 -15.15 2.62 17.25
N VAL A 60 -13.86 2.56 16.92
CA VAL A 60 -12.80 3.15 17.74
C VAL A 60 -12.97 4.67 17.82
N ARG A 61 -13.21 5.35 16.69
CA ARG A 61 -13.40 6.81 16.59
C ARG A 61 -14.47 7.32 17.55
N LYS A 62 -15.65 6.69 17.55
CA LYS A 62 -16.74 7.03 18.47
C LYS A 62 -16.33 6.89 19.93
N TYR A 63 -15.63 5.82 20.27
CA TYR A 63 -15.17 5.56 21.64
C TYR A 63 -14.17 6.62 22.12
N ILE A 64 -13.23 7.04 21.26
CA ILE A 64 -12.21 8.05 21.61
C ILE A 64 -12.68 9.50 21.37
N GLY A 65 -13.93 9.73 20.97
CA GLY A 65 -14.52 11.06 20.83
C GLY A 65 -13.94 11.92 19.70
N ARG A 66 -13.41 11.32 18.62
CA ARG A 66 -12.80 12.04 17.49
C ARG A 66 -13.83 12.46 16.44
N PRO A 67 -13.62 13.57 15.70
CA PRO A 67 -14.54 14.01 14.66
C PRO A 67 -14.62 13.01 13.50
N GLN A 68 -15.78 12.99 12.83
CA GLN A 68 -16.00 12.19 11.63
C GLN A 68 -15.51 12.96 10.39
N GLU A 69 -14.85 12.27 9.47
CA GLU A 69 -14.55 12.81 8.14
C GLU A 69 -15.86 12.98 7.36
N ALA A 70 -16.11 14.22 6.92
CA ALA A 70 -17.34 14.62 6.24
C ALA A 70 -17.12 15.06 4.79
N ARG A 71 -15.86 15.16 4.34
CA ARG A 71 -15.51 15.55 2.97
C ARG A 71 -15.96 14.48 1.99
N ALA A 72 -16.33 14.95 0.80
CA ALA A 72 -16.71 14.09 -0.32
C ALA A 72 -15.56 13.13 -0.71
N GLU A 73 -15.95 12.04 -1.38
CA GLU A 73 -14.97 11.14 -1.99
C GLU A 73 -14.15 11.86 -3.05
N ILE A 74 -12.84 11.56 -3.08
CA ILE A 74 -11.97 12.12 -4.10
C ILE A 74 -12.41 11.63 -5.47
N ALA A 75 -12.53 12.56 -6.42
CA ALA A 75 -12.74 12.24 -7.81
C ALA A 75 -11.45 11.62 -8.38
N VAL A 76 -11.46 10.31 -8.63
CA VAL A 76 -10.37 9.58 -9.28
C VAL A 76 -10.93 8.53 -10.22
N SER A 77 -10.21 8.17 -11.28
CA SER A 77 -10.52 7.03 -12.15
C SER A 77 -9.27 6.21 -12.45
N ASP A 78 -9.47 5.02 -13.01
CA ASP A 78 -8.39 4.22 -13.59
C ASP A 78 -7.24 3.86 -12.63
N ALA A 79 -7.57 3.64 -11.36
CA ALA A 79 -6.56 3.20 -10.40
C ALA A 79 -6.04 1.81 -10.78
N GLU A 80 -4.73 1.61 -10.70
CA GLU A 80 -4.08 0.30 -10.86
C GLU A 80 -3.69 -0.27 -9.48
N PRO A 81 -3.38 -1.57 -9.35
CA PRO A 81 -3.00 -2.18 -8.08
C PRO A 81 -1.81 -1.48 -7.38
N ARG A 82 -0.92 -0.82 -8.14
CA ARG A 82 0.24 -0.12 -7.59
C ARG A 82 -0.14 1.11 -6.78
N GLU A 83 -0.99 1.99 -7.31
CA GLU A 83 -1.43 3.21 -6.62
C GLU A 83 -2.25 2.84 -5.40
N VAL A 84 -3.11 1.82 -5.53
CA VAL A 84 -3.90 1.28 -4.41
C VAL A 84 -2.99 0.72 -3.32
N PHE A 85 -1.93 -0.02 -3.68
CA PHE A 85 -0.97 -0.57 -2.72
C PHE A 85 -0.24 0.53 -1.92
N PHE A 86 0.28 1.57 -2.59
CA PHE A 86 0.96 2.66 -1.88
C PHE A 86 0.03 3.49 -0.99
N GLN A 87 -1.24 3.65 -1.38
CA GLN A 87 -2.24 4.22 -0.48
C GLN A 87 -2.55 3.30 0.72
N ALA A 88 -2.53 1.98 0.53
CA ALA A 88 -2.66 1.00 1.61
C ALA A 88 -1.45 1.02 2.56
N LEU A 89 -0.23 1.25 2.07
CA LEU A 89 0.95 1.50 2.91
C LEU A 89 0.79 2.75 3.77
N THR A 90 0.26 3.83 3.19
CA THR A 90 -0.07 5.06 3.93
C THR A 90 -1.12 4.79 5.01
N LEU A 91 -2.13 3.98 4.70
CA LEU A 91 -3.15 3.52 5.65
C LEU A 91 -2.56 2.74 6.81
N PHE A 92 -1.66 1.80 6.52
CA PHE A 92 -0.91 1.08 7.54
C PHE A 92 -0.09 2.02 8.42
N ARG A 93 0.66 2.97 7.83
CA ARG A 93 1.47 3.95 8.60
C ARG A 93 0.60 4.78 9.55
N LYS A 94 -0.54 5.29 9.08
CA LYS A 94 -1.50 6.06 9.90
C LYS A 94 -2.08 5.20 11.02
N ALA A 95 -2.50 3.97 10.73
CA ALA A 95 -3.01 3.04 11.73
C ALA A 95 -1.94 2.65 12.77
N ASN A 96 -0.70 2.45 12.33
CA ASN A 96 0.43 2.12 13.19
C ASN A 96 0.81 3.29 14.12
N ARG A 97 0.78 4.52 13.62
CA ARG A 97 0.97 5.74 14.43
C ARG A 97 -0.13 5.89 15.47
N LEU A 98 -1.39 5.73 15.09
CA LEU A 98 -2.52 5.76 16.02
C LEU A 98 -2.38 4.68 17.11
N SER A 99 -1.95 3.47 16.73
CA SER A 99 -1.66 2.38 17.67
C SER A 99 -0.58 2.78 18.68
N PHE A 100 0.48 3.44 18.24
CA PHE A 100 1.53 3.94 19.12
C PHE A 100 1.03 5.05 20.05
N GLU A 101 0.25 6.02 19.54
CA GLU A 101 -0.28 7.13 20.35
C GLU A 101 -1.21 6.64 21.47
N LEU A 102 -2.12 5.71 21.15
CA LEU A 102 -3.12 5.23 22.10
C LEU A 102 -2.63 4.10 23.01
N THR A 103 -1.72 3.25 22.53
CA THR A 103 -1.35 2.00 23.23
C THR A 103 0.13 1.78 23.41
N ARG A 104 0.98 2.68 22.89
CA ARG A 104 2.45 2.55 22.86
C ARG A 104 2.94 1.29 22.15
N THR A 105 2.14 0.72 21.26
CA THR A 105 2.53 -0.41 20.42
C THR A 105 2.79 0.03 18.99
N ARG A 106 3.85 -0.52 18.38
CA ARG A 106 4.22 -0.26 16.99
C ARG A 106 4.56 -1.59 16.30
N ALA A 107 4.17 -1.72 15.05
CA ALA A 107 4.61 -2.78 14.16
C ALA A 107 5.76 -2.28 13.27
N GLU A 108 6.55 -3.22 12.76
CA GLU A 108 7.57 -2.94 11.74
C GLU A 108 6.94 -2.35 10.48
N GLU A 109 7.73 -1.58 9.74
CA GLU A 109 7.27 -0.97 8.50
C GLU A 109 7.16 -2.02 7.40
N LEU A 110 6.05 -1.97 6.64
CA LEU A 110 5.85 -2.87 5.52
C LEU A 110 6.79 -2.48 4.37
N LEU A 111 7.45 -3.48 3.82
CA LEU A 111 8.30 -3.31 2.64
C LEU A 111 7.46 -3.51 1.38
N SER A 112 7.80 -2.76 0.33
CA SER A 112 7.21 -2.99 -0.99
C SER A 112 7.71 -4.32 -1.56
N PRO A 113 6.82 -5.15 -2.12
CA PRO A 113 7.21 -6.38 -2.80
C PRO A 113 8.12 -6.10 -4.00
N ASN A 114 9.08 -7.00 -4.23
CA ASN A 114 9.93 -6.98 -5.41
C ASN A 114 9.26 -7.61 -6.63
N ASP A 115 8.05 -8.18 -6.52
CA ASP A 115 7.25 -8.75 -7.60
C ASP A 115 6.10 -7.82 -8.02
N GLU A 116 5.48 -8.10 -9.16
CA GLU A 116 4.38 -7.27 -9.70
C GLU A 116 3.27 -7.08 -8.65
N LEU A 117 2.85 -5.84 -8.46
CA LEU A 117 1.83 -5.51 -7.46
C LEU A 117 0.46 -6.05 -7.88
N LYS A 118 -0.14 -6.87 -7.00
CA LYS A 118 -1.42 -7.56 -7.24
C LYS A 118 -2.40 -7.24 -6.12
N PRO A 119 -3.72 -7.46 -6.31
CA PRO A 119 -4.72 -7.23 -5.26
C PRO A 119 -4.42 -7.94 -3.94
N ARG A 120 -3.73 -9.09 -3.96
CA ARG A 120 -3.25 -9.77 -2.75
C ARG A 120 -2.34 -8.90 -1.87
N HIS A 121 -1.43 -8.13 -2.48
CA HIS A 121 -0.49 -7.27 -1.73
C HIS A 121 -1.23 -6.10 -1.09
N VAL A 122 -2.23 -5.55 -1.78
CA VAL A 122 -3.13 -4.54 -1.21
C VAL A 122 -3.91 -5.11 -0.03
N TYR A 123 -4.47 -6.31 -0.19
CA TYR A 123 -5.20 -7.00 0.87
C TYR A 123 -4.33 -7.18 2.12
N GLU A 124 -3.09 -7.65 1.96
CA GLU A 124 -2.13 -7.84 3.04
C GLU A 124 -1.82 -6.53 3.78
N ALA A 125 -1.55 -5.44 3.04
CA ALA A 125 -1.31 -4.13 3.64
C ALA A 125 -2.53 -3.62 4.42
N VAL A 126 -3.75 -3.80 3.89
CA VAL A 126 -5.01 -3.46 4.58
C VAL A 126 -5.22 -4.34 5.81
N ASP A 127 -4.88 -5.63 5.74
CA ASP A 127 -4.97 -6.55 6.88
C ASP A 127 -4.02 -6.14 8.01
N HIS A 128 -2.79 -5.76 7.70
CA HIS A 128 -1.86 -5.22 8.69
C HIS A 128 -2.41 -3.95 9.36
N ALA A 129 -3.04 -3.05 8.61
CA ALA A 129 -3.72 -1.88 9.18
C ALA A 129 -4.88 -2.30 10.12
N LEU A 130 -5.72 -3.26 9.69
CA LEU A 130 -6.80 -3.83 10.50
C LEU A 130 -6.29 -4.47 11.80
N GLN A 131 -5.18 -5.20 11.76
CA GLN A 131 -4.56 -5.76 12.95
C GLN A 131 -4.13 -4.67 13.94
N ARG A 132 -3.65 -3.50 13.46
CA ARG A 132 -3.35 -2.35 14.34
C ARG A 132 -4.60 -1.83 15.02
N ILE A 133 -5.68 -1.61 14.26
CA ILE A 133 -6.96 -1.13 14.82
C ILE A 133 -7.54 -2.14 15.83
N ARG A 134 -7.46 -3.44 15.55
CA ARG A 134 -7.89 -4.49 16.48
C ARG A 134 -7.01 -4.57 17.74
N SER A 135 -5.71 -4.28 17.62
CA SER A 135 -4.82 -4.19 18.78
C SER A 135 -5.24 -3.04 19.71
N ILE A 136 -5.57 -1.87 19.14
CA ILE A 136 -6.13 -0.74 19.88
C ILE A 136 -7.41 -1.15 20.60
N LYS A 137 -8.35 -1.78 19.90
CA LYS A 137 -9.61 -2.27 20.50
C LYS A 137 -9.37 -3.21 21.68
N SER A 138 -8.46 -4.17 21.51
CA SER A 138 -8.10 -5.11 22.58
C SER A 138 -7.56 -4.38 23.81
N LYS A 139 -6.63 -3.43 23.63
CA LYS A 139 -6.06 -2.63 24.72
C LYS A 139 -7.07 -1.71 25.41
N LEU A 140 -8.09 -1.24 24.68
CA LEU A 140 -9.19 -0.44 25.20
C LEU A 140 -10.38 -1.27 25.70
N ASN A 141 -10.25 -2.61 25.74
CA ASN A 141 -11.31 -3.55 26.13
C ASN A 141 -12.62 -3.42 25.31
N LEU A 142 -12.51 -3.07 24.03
CA LEU A 142 -13.64 -2.91 23.12
C LEU A 142 -14.01 -4.26 22.48
N LYS A 143 -15.13 -4.83 22.92
CA LYS A 143 -15.51 -6.24 22.64
C LYS A 143 -16.30 -6.47 21.35
N GLN A 144 -16.87 -5.42 20.74
CA GLN A 144 -17.66 -5.57 19.51
C GLN A 144 -16.82 -6.27 18.43
N GLN A 145 -17.41 -7.21 17.69
CA GLN A 145 -16.79 -7.82 16.52
C GLN A 145 -17.58 -7.46 15.27
N PHE A 146 -16.88 -7.35 14.15
CA PHE A 146 -17.48 -7.09 12.85
C PHE A 146 -17.01 -8.18 11.88
N THR A 147 -17.92 -8.65 11.04
CA THR A 147 -17.66 -9.68 10.04
C THR A 147 -17.63 -9.06 8.64
N LYS A 148 -16.79 -9.65 7.77
CA LYS A 148 -16.75 -9.30 6.36
C LYS A 148 -18.09 -9.70 5.70
N GLN A 149 -18.58 -8.87 4.80
CA GLN A 149 -19.76 -9.22 3.98
C GLN A 149 -19.28 -9.90 2.68
N PRO A 150 -20.16 -10.60 1.96
CA PRO A 150 -19.82 -11.15 0.64
C PRO A 150 -19.28 -10.06 -0.31
N PRO A 151 -18.21 -10.34 -1.08
CA PRO A 151 -17.68 -9.40 -2.07
C PRO A 151 -18.72 -8.98 -3.12
N ASP A 152 -18.84 -7.66 -3.33
CA ASP A 152 -19.59 -7.10 -4.45
C ASP A 152 -18.70 -7.15 -5.71
N ILE A 153 -19.04 -8.03 -6.64
CA ILE A 153 -18.23 -8.28 -7.86
C ILE A 153 -18.11 -7.06 -8.78
N THR A 154 -18.93 -6.01 -8.57
CA THR A 154 -18.87 -4.79 -9.37
C THR A 154 -17.74 -3.85 -8.94
N LYS A 155 -17.08 -4.12 -7.82
CA LYS A 155 -16.03 -3.25 -7.27
C LYS A 155 -14.74 -3.33 -8.07
N THR A 156 -14.22 -2.14 -8.38
CA THR A 156 -13.00 -1.93 -9.16
C THR A 156 -11.83 -1.53 -8.25
N PRO A 157 -10.57 -1.57 -8.74
CA PRO A 157 -9.45 -1.00 -8.00
C PRO A 157 -9.64 0.49 -7.65
N THR A 158 -10.34 1.25 -8.50
CA THR A 158 -10.69 2.66 -8.23
C THR A 158 -11.59 2.79 -7.00
N ASP A 159 -12.56 1.89 -6.82
CA ASP A 159 -13.43 1.89 -5.62
C ASP A 159 -12.62 1.54 -4.36
N VAL A 160 -11.67 0.61 -4.49
CA VAL A 160 -10.73 0.29 -3.40
C VAL A 160 -9.90 1.51 -3.03
N TYR A 161 -9.33 2.20 -4.03
CA TYR A 161 -8.53 3.41 -3.84
C TYR A 161 -9.32 4.48 -3.07
N ARG A 162 -10.52 4.84 -3.54
CA ARG A 162 -11.39 5.85 -2.90
C ARG A 162 -11.69 5.47 -1.45
N SER A 163 -12.02 4.19 -1.20
CA SER A 163 -12.33 3.70 0.14
C SER A 163 -11.12 3.76 1.08
N ILE A 164 -9.91 3.48 0.57
CA ILE A 164 -8.66 3.63 1.34
C ILE A 164 -8.37 5.10 1.64
N VAL A 165 -8.52 6.01 0.68
CA VAL A 165 -8.31 7.46 0.90
C VAL A 165 -9.26 7.99 1.98
N GLN A 166 -10.52 7.56 1.98
CA GLN A 166 -11.48 7.92 3.02
C GLN A 166 -11.07 7.38 4.40
N ALA A 167 -10.59 6.14 4.48
CA ALA A 167 -10.05 5.58 5.71
C ALA A 167 -8.80 6.34 6.20
N ASN A 168 -7.91 6.73 5.27
CA ASN A 168 -6.72 7.53 5.55
C ASN A 168 -7.05 8.88 6.17
N ARG A 169 -8.03 9.59 5.58
CA ARG A 169 -8.53 10.87 6.10
C ARG A 169 -9.10 10.73 7.50
N GLN A 170 -9.96 9.72 7.72
CA GLN A 170 -10.54 9.46 9.03
C GLN A 170 -9.48 9.12 10.10
N LEU A 171 -8.49 8.30 9.76
CA LEU A 171 -7.40 7.98 10.69
C LEU A 171 -6.57 9.22 11.02
N ASN A 172 -6.29 10.09 10.04
CA ASN A 172 -5.57 11.33 10.31
C ASN A 172 -6.30 12.21 11.32
N LEU A 173 -7.63 12.33 11.23
CA LEU A 173 -8.45 13.05 12.22
C LEU A 173 -8.42 12.42 13.63
N MET A 174 -8.05 11.14 13.74
CA MET A 174 -7.98 10.43 15.02
C MET A 174 -6.62 10.56 15.72
N LEU A 175 -5.58 11.00 15.01
CA LEU A 175 -4.23 11.20 15.56
C LEU A 175 -4.18 12.43 16.48
N ASP A 176 -3.43 12.33 17.57
CA ASP A 176 -3.04 13.49 18.39
C ASP A 176 -2.07 14.39 17.62
N GLN A 177 -1.13 13.77 16.92
CA GLN A 177 -0.24 14.46 16.01
C GLN A 177 -0.56 14.03 14.59
N GLN A 178 -1.33 14.87 13.91
CA GLN A 178 -1.65 14.66 12.50
C GLN A 178 -0.39 14.71 11.64
N PHE A 179 -0.50 14.23 10.40
CA PHE A 179 0.56 14.39 9.42
C PHE A 179 0.87 15.88 9.24
N SER A 180 2.16 16.18 9.23
CA SER A 180 2.73 17.52 9.28
C SER A 180 3.51 17.82 7.99
N PRO A 181 3.89 19.09 7.75
CA PRO A 181 4.78 19.41 6.63
C PRO A 181 6.12 18.65 6.67
N SER A 182 6.61 18.24 7.85
CA SER A 182 7.81 17.41 7.95
C SER A 182 7.63 16.03 7.32
N ASP A 183 6.46 15.41 7.50
CA ASP A 183 6.13 14.12 6.88
C ASP A 183 6.04 14.26 5.36
N VAL A 184 5.40 15.35 4.89
CA VAL A 184 5.32 15.69 3.45
C VAL A 184 6.72 15.91 2.87
N TYR A 185 7.57 16.68 3.54
CA TYR A 185 8.94 16.97 3.09
C TYR A 185 9.78 15.69 2.96
N GLN A 186 9.64 14.76 3.91
CA GLN A 186 10.30 13.45 3.86
C GLN A 186 9.83 12.65 2.64
N GLN A 187 8.52 12.62 2.38
CA GLN A 187 7.95 11.92 1.22
C GLN A 187 8.40 12.54 -0.11
N LEU A 188 8.42 13.87 -0.21
CA LEU A 188 8.93 14.58 -1.40
C LEU A 188 10.42 14.35 -1.62
N THR A 189 11.20 14.23 -0.55
CA THR A 189 12.62 13.88 -0.65
C THR A 189 12.82 12.49 -1.23
N LEU A 190 11.98 11.53 -0.83
CA LEU A 190 11.99 10.20 -1.44
C LEU A 190 11.59 10.25 -2.92
N ALA A 191 10.59 11.05 -3.29
CA ALA A 191 10.21 11.24 -4.69
C ALA A 191 11.36 11.81 -5.54
N ILE A 192 12.05 12.86 -5.05
CA ILE A 192 13.21 13.46 -5.72
C ILE A 192 14.33 12.42 -5.93
N ALA A 193 14.59 11.58 -4.92
CA ALA A 193 15.60 10.54 -5.03
C ALA A 193 15.22 9.47 -6.07
N TYR A 194 13.95 9.08 -6.17
CA TYR A 194 13.51 8.20 -7.25
C TYR A 194 13.63 8.86 -8.63
N ALA A 195 13.26 10.13 -8.75
CA ALA A 195 13.39 10.88 -10.00
C ALA A 195 14.86 11.03 -10.43
N GLU A 196 15.78 11.24 -9.48
CA GLU A 196 17.22 11.21 -9.71
C GLU A 196 17.67 9.84 -10.24
N ARG A 197 17.29 8.74 -9.57
CA ARG A 197 17.61 7.38 -10.02
C ARG A 197 17.06 7.06 -11.41
N LEU A 198 15.90 7.61 -11.76
CA LEU A 198 15.34 7.50 -13.10
C LEU A 198 16.19 8.24 -14.12
N MET A 199 16.58 9.49 -13.84
CA MET A 199 17.46 10.26 -14.73
C MET A 199 18.83 9.60 -14.93
N GLU A 200 19.39 8.93 -13.92
CA GLU A 200 20.65 8.16 -14.04
C GLU A 200 20.58 7.04 -15.09
N GLN A 201 19.38 6.57 -15.46
CA GLN A 201 19.18 5.55 -16.49
C GLN A 201 19.32 6.11 -17.91
N TYR A 202 19.38 7.44 -18.05
CA TYR A 202 19.41 8.16 -19.33
C TYR A 202 20.69 8.98 -19.44
N PRO A 203 21.75 8.48 -20.11
CA PRO A 203 23.06 9.12 -20.17
C PRO A 203 23.06 10.55 -20.75
N GLU A 204 22.04 10.89 -21.54
CA GLU A 204 21.82 12.21 -22.12
C GLU A 204 21.26 13.25 -21.13
N LEU A 205 20.70 12.79 -20.01
CA LEU A 205 20.15 13.66 -18.98
C LEU A 205 21.18 13.94 -17.89
N ASP A 206 21.23 15.20 -17.47
CA ASP A 206 21.93 15.58 -16.25
C ASP A 206 21.16 15.06 -15.04
N SER A 207 21.67 13.98 -14.44
CA SER A 207 21.09 13.34 -13.26
C SER A 207 21.30 14.14 -11.98
N THR A 208 22.09 15.22 -11.99
CA THR A 208 22.27 16.04 -10.79
C THR A 208 20.96 16.65 -10.32
N ILE A 209 20.71 16.56 -9.01
CA ILE A 209 19.55 17.21 -8.40
C ILE A 209 19.65 18.72 -8.67
N PRO A 210 18.63 19.34 -9.30
CA PRO A 210 18.66 20.76 -9.59
C PRO A 210 18.72 21.60 -8.31
N ASP A 211 19.28 22.81 -8.44
CA ASP A 211 19.22 23.79 -7.37
C ASP A 211 17.76 24.07 -6.96
N PRO A 212 17.48 24.23 -5.67
CA PRO A 212 16.15 24.55 -5.21
C PRO A 212 15.66 25.87 -5.84
N PRO A 213 14.40 25.95 -6.30
CA PRO A 213 13.85 27.22 -6.76
C PRO A 213 13.83 28.25 -5.63
N LYS A 214 13.62 29.52 -5.97
CA LYS A 214 13.54 30.60 -4.98
C LYS A 214 12.53 30.25 -3.88
N PHE A 215 12.92 30.43 -2.63
CA PHE A 215 12.02 30.22 -1.49
C PHE A 215 10.87 31.24 -1.53
N GLU A 216 9.65 30.74 -1.38
CA GLU A 216 8.44 31.54 -1.33
C GLU A 216 7.76 31.38 0.02
N ALA A 217 7.75 32.44 0.82
CA ALA A 217 7.09 32.45 2.13
C ALA A 217 5.56 32.38 2.02
N ASN A 218 4.88 32.15 3.15
CA ASN A 218 3.42 32.16 3.30
C ASN A 218 2.65 31.15 2.44
N LYS A 219 3.32 30.08 1.99
CA LYS A 219 2.63 28.96 1.34
C LYS A 219 1.79 28.19 2.35
N MET A 220 0.68 27.68 1.85
CA MET A 220 -0.31 26.86 2.56
C MET A 220 -0.33 25.45 1.96
N PRO A 221 -0.92 24.46 2.66
CA PRO A 221 -1.04 23.10 2.14
C PRO A 221 -1.70 23.02 0.75
N ARG A 222 -2.71 23.85 0.48
CA ARG A 222 -3.37 23.93 -0.84
C ARG A 222 -2.40 24.30 -1.97
N ASP A 223 -1.46 25.21 -1.72
CA ASP A 223 -0.50 25.66 -2.74
C ASP A 223 0.48 24.53 -3.06
N VAL A 224 0.91 23.77 -2.04
CA VAL A 224 1.75 22.58 -2.21
C VAL A 224 0.99 21.51 -2.97
N TYR A 225 -0.26 21.25 -2.61
CA TYR A 225 -1.11 20.27 -3.27
C TYR A 225 -1.29 20.57 -4.76
N GLN A 226 -1.64 21.81 -5.12
CA GLN A 226 -1.78 22.24 -6.51
C GLN A 226 -0.49 22.05 -7.30
N ARG A 227 0.67 22.40 -6.72
CA ARG A 227 1.96 22.15 -7.39
C ARG A 227 2.21 20.66 -7.60
N LEU A 228 1.87 19.82 -6.63
CA LEU A 228 2.00 18.36 -6.76
C LEU A 228 1.01 17.75 -7.76
N GLN A 229 -0.16 18.36 -7.97
CA GLN A 229 -1.04 17.97 -9.08
C GLN A 229 -0.37 18.23 -10.43
N GLY A 230 0.30 19.38 -10.60
CA GLY A 230 1.09 19.67 -11.80
C GLY A 230 2.21 18.64 -12.00
N CYS A 231 2.96 18.34 -10.94
CA CYS A 231 3.97 17.28 -10.95
C CYS A 231 3.38 15.90 -11.33
N TYR A 232 2.19 15.57 -10.82
CA TYR A 232 1.52 14.32 -11.15
C TYR A 232 1.13 14.25 -12.62
N SER A 233 0.58 15.33 -13.18
CA SER A 233 0.29 15.41 -14.62
C SER A 233 1.54 15.22 -15.48
N SER A 234 2.69 15.78 -15.09
CA SER A 234 3.95 15.54 -15.82
C SER A 234 4.38 14.07 -15.77
N VAL A 235 4.23 13.40 -14.62
CA VAL A 235 4.53 11.96 -14.50
C VAL A 235 3.56 11.11 -15.32
N GLN A 236 2.28 11.44 -15.35
CA GLN A 236 1.30 10.73 -16.18
C GLN A 236 1.69 10.77 -17.65
N ILE A 237 2.12 11.93 -18.18
CA ILE A 237 2.61 12.06 -19.55
C ILE A 237 3.80 11.12 -19.79
N ILE A 238 4.76 11.04 -18.85
CA ILE A 238 5.91 10.13 -18.95
C ILE A 238 5.45 8.66 -18.95
N ILE A 239 4.51 8.28 -18.09
CA ILE A 239 3.96 6.91 -18.03
C ILE A 239 3.25 6.55 -19.34
N GLU A 240 2.43 7.46 -19.87
CA GLU A 240 1.71 7.28 -21.13
C GLU A 240 2.64 7.14 -22.33
N GLN A 241 3.74 7.91 -22.37
CA GLN A 241 4.79 7.76 -23.37
C GLN A 241 5.47 6.39 -23.34
N ASN A 242 5.43 5.70 -22.19
CA ASN A 242 5.90 4.32 -22.01
C ASN A 242 4.80 3.27 -22.27
N GLY A 243 3.64 3.68 -22.80
CA GLY A 243 2.53 2.80 -23.16
C GLY A 243 1.79 2.20 -21.96
N LYS A 244 1.83 2.88 -20.80
CA LYS A 244 1.19 2.44 -19.56
C LYS A 244 0.06 3.40 -19.19
N GLN A 245 -0.90 2.90 -18.41
CA GLN A 245 -2.00 3.69 -17.85
C GLN A 245 -1.66 4.10 -16.41
N SER A 246 -2.08 5.30 -16.00
CA SER A 246 -1.96 5.81 -14.63
C SER A 246 -3.33 6.28 -14.14
N LEU A 247 -3.52 6.26 -12.82
CA LEU A 247 -4.70 6.82 -12.16
C LEU A 247 -4.92 8.26 -12.61
N THR A 248 -6.16 8.65 -12.88
CA THR A 248 -6.51 10.04 -13.20
C THR A 248 -7.08 10.74 -11.96
N LEU A 249 -6.49 11.88 -11.60
CA LEU A 249 -7.01 12.77 -10.56
C LEU A 249 -8.06 13.72 -11.17
N GLY A 250 -9.26 13.74 -10.61
CA GLY A 250 -10.28 14.73 -10.94
C GLY A 250 -9.93 16.11 -10.40
N ALA A 251 -10.48 17.15 -11.03
CA ALA A 251 -10.37 18.51 -10.54
C ALA A 251 -11.06 18.65 -9.18
N MET A 252 -10.42 19.37 -8.25
CA MET A 252 -11.02 19.77 -6.99
C MET A 252 -11.69 21.13 -7.16
N SER A 253 -12.83 21.31 -6.51
CA SER A 253 -13.44 22.63 -6.35
C SER A 253 -12.60 23.53 -5.44
N GLU A 254 -12.80 24.85 -5.53
CA GLU A 254 -12.16 25.82 -4.64
C GLU A 254 -12.48 25.56 -3.16
N GLU A 255 -13.70 25.11 -2.84
CA GLU A 255 -14.08 24.75 -1.48
C GLU A 255 -13.26 23.57 -0.95
N GLU A 256 -13.09 22.53 -1.76
CA GLU A 256 -12.28 21.37 -1.40
C GLU A 256 -10.79 21.73 -1.25
N LEU A 257 -10.27 22.58 -2.14
CA LEU A 257 -8.88 23.08 -2.07
C LEU A 257 -8.63 23.85 -0.77
N ASN A 258 -9.59 24.64 -0.30
CA ASN A 258 -9.48 25.36 0.97
C ASN A 258 -9.49 24.44 2.20
N GLN A 259 -9.91 23.19 2.04
CA GLN A 259 -9.91 22.17 3.09
C GLN A 259 -8.70 21.21 3.01
N VAL A 260 -7.76 21.44 2.08
CA VAL A 260 -6.54 20.63 1.96
C VAL A 260 -5.70 20.76 3.23
N SER A 261 -5.38 19.62 3.82
CA SER A 261 -4.49 19.50 4.97
C SER A 261 -3.11 18.94 4.56
N PRO A 262 -2.07 19.01 5.41
CA PRO A 262 -0.81 18.34 5.12
C PRO A 262 -0.94 16.83 4.90
N SER A 263 -1.95 16.17 5.49
CA SER A 263 -2.24 14.75 5.18
C SER A 263 -2.63 14.55 3.73
N ASP A 264 -3.44 15.44 3.15
CA ASP A 264 -3.85 15.32 1.74
C ASP A 264 -2.65 15.56 0.81
N VAL A 265 -1.76 16.49 1.19
CA VAL A 265 -0.48 16.73 0.49
C VAL A 265 0.45 15.50 0.60
N TYR A 266 0.48 14.84 1.75
CA TYR A 266 1.26 13.60 1.94
C TYR A 266 0.72 12.47 1.07
N ASP A 267 -0.60 12.36 0.93
CA ASP A 267 -1.24 11.30 0.17
C ASP A 267 -0.94 11.44 -1.34
N ILE A 268 -0.96 12.66 -1.91
CA ILE A 268 -0.52 12.89 -3.31
C ILE A 268 1.00 12.75 -3.49
N ALA A 269 1.82 13.16 -2.51
CA ALA A 269 3.26 12.91 -2.56
C ALA A 269 3.59 11.40 -2.52
N SER A 270 2.80 10.61 -1.79
CA SER A 270 2.92 9.15 -1.76
C SER A 270 2.51 8.51 -3.08
N LEU A 271 1.50 9.08 -3.75
CA LEU A 271 1.12 8.68 -5.11
C LEU A 271 2.24 8.96 -6.12
N LEU A 272 2.90 10.12 -6.06
CA LEU A 272 4.08 10.42 -6.89
C LEU A 272 5.21 9.42 -6.65
N VAL A 273 5.50 9.07 -5.39
CA VAL A 273 6.51 8.03 -5.08
C VAL A 273 6.11 6.67 -5.66
N SER A 274 4.83 6.30 -5.63
CA SER A 274 4.33 5.06 -6.24
C SER A 274 4.68 4.99 -7.72
N GLU A 275 4.37 6.05 -8.46
CA GLU A 275 4.60 6.10 -9.91
C GLU A 275 6.09 6.10 -10.26
N LEU A 276 6.90 6.87 -9.53
CA LEU A 276 8.34 6.89 -9.77
C LEU A 276 9.01 5.58 -9.39
N ALA A 277 8.57 4.93 -8.30
CA ALA A 277 9.07 3.62 -7.91
C ALA A 277 8.69 2.54 -8.95
N TYR A 278 7.51 2.66 -9.55
CA TYR A 278 7.08 1.80 -10.65
C TYR A 278 7.97 1.99 -11.89
N LEU A 279 8.11 3.22 -12.38
CA LEU A 279 8.99 3.53 -13.52
C LEU A 279 10.43 3.07 -13.25
N HIS A 280 10.95 3.33 -12.05
CA HIS A 280 12.32 2.97 -11.68
C HIS A 280 12.56 1.46 -11.78
N ARG A 281 11.56 0.67 -11.37
CA ARG A 281 11.62 -0.78 -11.35
C ARG A 281 11.55 -1.40 -12.75
N GLU A 282 10.90 -0.76 -13.70
CA GLU A 282 10.89 -1.21 -15.10
C GLU A 282 12.26 -0.97 -15.78
N GLY A 283 13.11 -0.12 -15.21
CA GLY A 283 14.47 0.12 -15.66
C GLY A 283 15.47 -0.99 -15.32
N PRO A 284 16.77 -0.79 -15.64
CA PRO A 284 17.84 -1.68 -15.20
C PRO A 284 17.79 -1.88 -13.67
N ASN A 285 18.22 -3.05 -13.18
CA ASN A 285 18.20 -3.46 -11.76
C ASN A 285 19.02 -2.54 -10.81
N ALA A 286 18.60 -1.28 -10.69
CA ALA A 286 19.16 -0.30 -9.80
C ALA A 286 18.58 -0.51 -8.39
N PRO A 287 19.40 -0.37 -7.34
CA PRO A 287 18.89 -0.42 -5.98
C PRO A 287 17.93 0.75 -5.73
N PRO A 288 16.85 0.56 -4.94
CA PRO A 288 15.97 1.66 -4.56
C PRO A 288 16.75 2.75 -3.81
N PRO A 289 16.30 4.02 -3.85
CA PRO A 289 16.93 5.09 -3.10
C PRO A 289 16.85 4.83 -1.60
N HIS A 290 17.80 5.40 -0.85
CA HIS A 290 17.78 5.37 0.60
C HIS A 290 16.53 6.07 1.15
N GLN A 291 16.02 5.57 2.27
CA GLN A 291 14.92 6.24 2.97
C GLN A 291 15.37 7.63 3.44
N ALA A 292 14.51 8.62 3.24
CA ALA A 292 14.76 9.97 3.73
C ALA A 292 14.72 10.00 5.27
N TYR A 293 15.72 10.64 5.88
CA TYR A 293 15.75 10.88 7.32
C TYR A 293 14.70 11.91 7.75
N TYR A 294 14.31 11.89 9.03
CA TYR A 294 13.40 12.89 9.57
C TYR A 294 14.02 14.29 9.49
N PRO A 295 13.38 15.24 8.78
CA PRO A 295 14.03 16.50 8.41
C PRO A 295 13.96 17.58 9.51
N GLY A 296 13.52 17.23 10.72
CA GLY A 296 13.16 18.21 11.74
C GLY A 296 11.86 18.95 11.41
N ARG A 297 11.64 20.10 12.03
CA ARG A 297 10.45 20.93 11.79
C ARG A 297 10.51 21.56 10.41
N LYS A 298 9.43 21.40 9.65
CA LYS A 298 9.24 22.02 8.31
C LYS A 298 7.91 22.77 8.24
N PHE A 299 7.79 23.62 7.23
CA PHE A 299 6.62 24.41 6.91
C PHE A 299 6.16 24.12 5.48
N PRO A 300 4.90 24.47 5.10
CA PRO A 300 4.42 24.25 3.74
C PRO A 300 5.29 24.96 2.68
N ALA A 301 5.90 26.10 2.99
CA ALA A 301 6.85 26.78 2.11
C ALA A 301 8.08 25.92 1.77
N ASP A 302 8.61 25.16 2.74
CA ASP A 302 9.71 24.22 2.50
C ASP A 302 9.27 23.10 1.55
N CYS A 303 8.06 22.56 1.77
CA CYS A 303 7.49 21.53 0.91
C CYS A 303 7.21 22.07 -0.51
N TYR A 304 6.75 23.30 -0.63
CA TYR A 304 6.50 23.97 -1.91
C TYR A 304 7.79 24.14 -2.72
N GLN A 305 8.87 24.57 -2.07
CA GLN A 305 10.19 24.66 -2.69
C GLN A 305 10.71 23.28 -3.10
N ARG A 306 10.54 22.26 -2.24
CA ARG A 306 10.94 20.88 -2.51
C ARG A 306 10.18 20.30 -3.70
N ALA A 307 8.87 20.51 -3.78
CA ALA A 307 8.05 20.13 -4.94
C ALA A 307 8.54 20.77 -6.24
N GLY A 308 9.11 21.99 -6.18
CA GLY A 308 9.69 22.64 -7.35
C GLY A 308 11.02 22.06 -7.82
N ILE A 309 11.78 21.36 -6.97
CA ILE A 309 12.92 20.54 -7.44
C ILE A 309 12.38 19.37 -8.26
N LEU A 310 11.35 18.69 -7.74
CA LEU A 310 10.73 17.54 -8.39
C LEU A 310 10.12 17.93 -9.75
N GLU A 311 9.43 19.07 -9.83
CA GLU A 311 8.92 19.65 -11.07
C GLU A 311 10.01 19.84 -12.12
N GLN A 312 11.16 20.42 -11.74
CA GLN A 312 12.29 20.59 -12.65
C GLN A 312 12.89 19.25 -13.13
N GLN A 313 12.91 18.23 -12.27
CA GLN A 313 13.35 16.88 -12.67
C GLN A 313 12.37 16.26 -13.68
N PHE A 314 11.07 16.45 -13.50
CA PHE A 314 10.06 15.99 -14.46
C PHE A 314 10.14 16.73 -15.79
N ASP A 315 10.42 18.04 -15.77
CA ASP A 315 10.67 18.80 -17.01
C ASP A 315 11.88 18.26 -17.77
N ARG A 316 12.92 17.76 -17.07
CA ARG A 316 14.07 17.11 -17.70
C ARG A 316 13.70 15.74 -18.27
N LEU A 317 13.03 14.90 -17.49
CA LEU A 317 12.57 13.57 -17.92
C LEU A 317 11.62 13.66 -19.13
N ALA A 318 10.68 14.60 -19.14
CA ALA A 318 9.72 14.77 -20.23
C ALA A 318 10.33 15.27 -21.54
N ARG A 319 11.53 15.87 -21.51
CA ARG A 319 12.28 16.24 -22.74
C ARG A 319 12.91 15.03 -23.42
N GLN A 320 13.04 13.92 -22.70
CA GLN A 320 13.45 12.67 -23.30
C GLN A 320 12.38 12.24 -24.30
N ARG A 321 12.73 12.17 -25.58
CA ARG A 321 11.87 11.48 -26.54
C ARG A 321 12.08 9.98 -26.35
N PRO A 322 11.02 9.16 -26.31
CA PRO A 322 11.20 7.72 -26.45
C PRO A 322 11.98 7.48 -27.75
N ALA A 323 13.11 6.78 -27.64
CA ALA A 323 13.82 6.26 -28.80
C ALA A 323 12.92 5.19 -29.41
N ASN A 324 12.10 5.59 -30.39
CA ASN A 324 11.28 4.67 -31.19
C ASN A 324 12.15 3.64 -31.90
#